data_AF-A0A382Z851-F1
#
_entry.id   AF-A0A382Z851-F1
#
_cell.length_a   1.000
_cell.length_b   1.000
_cell.length_c   1.000
_cell.angle_alpha   90.00
_cell.angle_beta   90.00
_cell.angle_gamma   90.00
#
_symmetry.space_group_name_H-M   'P 1'
#
loop_
_entity.id
_entity.type
_entity.pdbx_description
1 polymer ?
#
loop_
_entity_poly.entity_id
_entity_poly.type
_entity_poly.pdbx_seq_one_letter_code
_entity_poly.pdbx_strand_id
1 'polypeptide(L)' 'VNSTRFISPAIRKIEVEEFDLGVVPDDGILVENEYTAVSIGTEIYNWKHGGEPGSEPTFPRITGYCNVGRVLEVGSGVEG' A
#
# COMPACT_ATOMS: atom_id res chain seq x y z
N VAL A 1 -6.53 -9.17 -14.25
CA VAL A 1 -6.52 -9.48 -12.80
C VAL A 1 -7.07 -8.25 -12.12
N ASN A 2 -8.13 -8.35 -11.31
CA ASN A 2 -8.62 -7.19 -10.57
C ASN A 2 -7.67 -6.94 -9.40
N SER A 3 -7.00 -5.78 -9.40
CA SER A 3 -6.10 -5.38 -8.33
C SER A 3 -6.89 -4.71 -7.22
N THR A 4 -6.62 -5.11 -5.98
CA THR A 4 -7.30 -4.60 -4.79
C THR A 4 -6.30 -4.08 -3.78
N ARG A 5 -6.66 -3.03 -3.05
CA ARG A 5 -5.88 -2.48 -1.93
C ARG A 5 -6.75 -2.22 -0.73
N PHE A 6 -6.14 -2.21 0.46
CA PHE A 6 -6.79 -1.70 1.65
C PHE A 6 -6.74 -0.17 1.68
N ILE A 7 -7.88 0.45 1.94
CA ILE A 7 -7.98 1.88 2.21
C ILE A 7 -8.55 2.11 3.62
N SER A 8 -8.06 3.14 4.29
CA SER A 8 -8.62 3.66 5.53
C SER A 8 -9.32 4.98 5.22
N PRO A 9 -10.65 5.00 5.08
CA PRO A 9 -11.41 6.21 4.76
C PRO A 9 -11.75 7.05 6.00
N ALA A 10 -11.63 6.49 7.21
CA ALA A 10 -11.85 7.16 8.48
C ALA A 10 -11.08 6.45 9.60
N ILE A 11 -10.97 7.11 10.77
CA ILE A 11 -10.40 6.49 11.98
C ILE A 11 -11.16 5.18 12.26
N ARG A 12 -10.39 4.13 12.56
CA ARG A 12 -10.87 2.80 12.90
C ARG A 12 -11.67 2.11 11.80
N LYS A 13 -11.50 2.52 10.54
CA LYS A 13 -12.19 1.93 9.39
C LYS A 13 -11.18 1.46 8.33
N ILE A 14 -11.41 0.27 7.79
CA ILE A 14 -10.71 -0.32 6.64
C ILE A 14 -11.75 -0.80 5.64
N GLU A 15 -11.52 -0.50 4.37
CA GLU A 15 -12.30 -0.98 3.23
C GLU A 15 -11.34 -1.55 2.18
N VAL A 16 -11.89 -2.34 1.25
CA VAL A 16 -11.16 -2.82 0.08
C VAL A 16 -11.62 -2.01 -1.11
N GLU A 17 -10.66 -1.50 -1.88
CA GLU A 17 -10.89 -0.73 -3.11
C GLU A 17 -10.24 -1.46 -4.29
N GLU A 18 -10.96 -1.57 -5.39
CA GLU A 18 -10.38 -1.97 -6.68
C GLU A 18 -9.65 -0.78 -7.32
N PHE A 19 -8.50 -1.03 -7.92
CA PHE A 19 -7.73 0.02 -8.59
C PHE A 19 -7.06 -0.48 -9.87
N ASP A 20 -6.77 0.46 -10.76
CA ASP A 20 -5.99 0.19 -11.98
C ASP A 20 -4.50 0.27 -11.67
N LEU A 21 -3.73 -0.72 -12.11
CA LEU A 21 -2.28 -0.79 -11.86
C LEU A 21 -1.48 0.21 -12.71
N GLY A 22 -2.05 0.72 -13.80
CA GLY A 22 -1.33 1.51 -14.79
C GLY A 22 -0.23 0.71 -15.50
N VAL A 23 0.67 1.44 -16.16
CA VAL A 23 1.85 0.88 -16.84
C VAL A 23 3.01 0.86 -15.85
N VAL A 24 3.82 -0.21 -15.89
CA VAL A 24 5.04 -0.32 -15.09
C VAL A 24 6.04 0.76 -15.53
N PRO A 25 6.52 1.62 -14.61
CA PRO A 25 7.53 2.64 -14.94
C PRO A 25 8.83 2.01 -15.44
N ASP A 26 9.60 2.74 -16.26
CA ASP A 26 10.88 2.27 -16.80
C ASP A 26 11.88 1.89 -15.70
N ASP A 27 11.85 2.58 -14.55
CA ASP A 27 12.68 2.33 -13.36
C ASP A 27 11.96 1.56 -12.25
N GLY A 28 10.79 0.99 -12.56
CA GLY A 28 9.91 0.33 -11.60
C GLY A 28 9.78 -1.19 -11.80
N ILE A 29 9.08 -1.82 -10.86
CA ILE A 29 8.67 -3.22 -10.93
C ILE A 29 7.20 -3.36 -10.55
N LEU A 30 6.50 -4.32 -11.14
CA LEU A 30 5.19 -4.77 -10.68
C LEU A 30 5.36 -5.99 -9.78
N VAL A 31 4.81 -5.91 -8.57
CA VAL A 31 4.90 -6.99 -7.59
C VAL A 31 3.51 -7.49 -7.23
N GLU A 32 3.31 -8.80 -7.35
CA GLU A 32 2.18 -9.50 -6.75
C GLU A 32 2.46 -9.73 -5.27
N ASN A 33 1.72 -9.02 -4.42
CA ASN A 33 1.88 -9.11 -2.97
C ASN A 33 1.43 -10.48 -2.45
N GLU A 34 2.32 -11.22 -1.79
CA GLU A 34 1.95 -12.50 -1.15
C GLU A 34 1.54 -12.28 0.31
N TYR A 35 2.32 -11.46 1.02
CA TYR A 35 2.09 -11.15 2.42
C TYR A 35 2.51 -9.71 2.73
N THR A 36 1.76 -9.09 3.65
CA THR A 36 2.18 -7.86 4.31
C THR A 36 2.01 -7.98 5.82
N ALA A 37 3.05 -7.58 6.55
CA ALA A 37 3.01 -7.50 8.01
C ALA A 37 2.31 -6.21 8.44
N VAL A 38 1.51 -6.28 9.50
CA VAL A 38 0.85 -5.11 10.09
C VAL A 38 1.73 -4.50 11.17
N SER A 39 2.22 -3.28 10.93
CA SER A 39 3.01 -2.52 11.88
C SER A 39 2.15 -1.98 13.01
N ILE A 40 2.50 -2.35 14.25
CA ILE A 40 1.82 -1.80 15.45
C ILE A 40 2.14 -0.31 15.61
N GLY A 41 3.38 0.10 15.35
CA GLY A 41 3.84 1.46 15.56
C GLY A 41 3.27 2.45 14.56
N THR A 42 3.16 2.05 13.30
CA THR A 42 2.74 2.92 12.20
C THR A 42 1.30 2.65 11.80
N GLU A 43 0.96 1.43 11.37
CA GLU A 43 -0.35 1.15 10.77
C GLU A 43 -1.47 1.14 11.80
N ILE A 44 -1.26 0.50 12.96
CA ILE A 44 -2.26 0.50 14.03
C ILE A 44 -2.41 1.89 14.66
N TYR A 45 -1.32 2.66 14.78
CA TYR A 45 -1.40 4.06 15.23
C TYR A 45 -2.21 4.90 14.25
N ASN A 46 -1.84 4.88 12.97
CA ASN A 46 -2.54 5.63 11.92
C ASN A 46 -4.01 5.21 11.81
N TRP A 47 -4.32 3.92 11.93
CA TRP A 47 -5.69 3.44 11.95
C TRP A 47 -6.49 4.00 13.14
N LYS A 48 -5.87 4.19 14.32
CA LYS A 48 -6.51 4.75 15.52
C LYS A 48 -6.59 6.27 15.54
N HIS A 49 -5.62 6.97 14.95
CA HIS A 49 -5.44 8.41 15.11
C HIS A 49 -5.61 9.20 13.81
N GLY A 50 -5.58 8.53 12.66
CA GLY A 50 -5.81 9.13 11.35
C GLY A 50 -4.56 9.68 10.66
N GLY A 51 -3.39 9.63 11.31
CA GLY A 51 -2.11 10.07 10.78
C GLY A 51 -0.98 9.74 11.77
N GLU A 52 0.26 9.96 11.33
CA GLU A 52 1.46 9.74 12.13
C GLU A 52 1.47 10.68 13.36
N PRO A 53 2.22 10.33 14.42
CA PRO A 53 2.40 11.22 15.56
C PRO A 53 2.84 12.63 15.14
N GLY A 54 2.06 13.65 15.51
CA GLY A 54 2.34 15.06 15.19
C GLY A 54 1.84 15.52 13.82
N SER A 55 1.19 14.65 13.04
CA SER A 55 0.54 15.02 11.77
C SER A 55 -0.97 15.20 11.97
N GLU A 56 -1.56 16.10 11.18
CA GLU A 56 -3.02 16.18 11.08
C GLU A 56 -3.58 14.90 10.44
N PRO A 57 -4.73 14.40 10.91
CA PRO A 57 -5.39 13.26 10.29
C PRO A 57 -5.71 13.50 8.81
N THR A 58 -5.37 12.55 7.96
CA THR A 58 -5.65 12.60 6.52
C THR A 58 -6.35 11.33 6.06
N PHE A 59 -7.28 11.48 5.12
CA PHE A 59 -8.10 10.39 4.58
C PHE A 59 -8.46 10.66 3.11
N PRO A 60 -8.66 9.62 2.28
CA PRO A 60 -8.38 8.21 2.56
C PRO A 60 -6.87 7.92 2.58
N ARG A 61 -6.46 6.88 3.31
CA ARG A 61 -5.05 6.42 3.36
C ARG A 61 -4.92 4.99 2.88
N ILE A 62 -3.80 4.65 2.26
CA ILE A 62 -3.43 3.28 1.91
C ILE A 62 -2.53 2.71 3.02
N THR A 63 -2.55 1.39 3.21
CA THR A 63 -1.73 0.66 4.20
C THR A 63 -1.13 -0.59 3.54
N GLY A 64 -0.23 -1.32 4.22
CA GLY A 64 0.45 -2.51 3.69
C GLY A 64 1.88 -2.26 3.21
N TYR A 65 2.63 -1.41 3.92
CA TYR A 65 3.97 -0.98 3.48
C TYR A 65 5.07 -2.03 3.72
N CYS A 66 4.88 -2.96 4.66
CA CYS A 66 5.86 -3.98 4.99
C CYS A 66 5.45 -5.28 4.30
N ASN A 67 5.86 -5.46 3.05
CA ASN A 67 5.39 -6.58 2.24
C ASN A 67 6.51 -7.36 1.55
N VAL A 68 6.17 -8.57 1.14
CA VAL A 68 6.95 -9.44 0.26
C VAL A 68 6.04 -9.97 -0.83
N GLY A 69 6.60 -10.18 -2.01
CA GLY A 69 5.84 -10.66 -3.14
C GLY A 69 6.72 -11.10 -4.29
N ARG A 70 6.05 -11.55 -5.35
CA ARG A 70 6.68 -12.03 -6.58
C ARG A 70 6.69 -10.92 -7.62
N VAL A 71 7.85 -10.69 -8.24
CA VAL A 71 7.96 -9.77 -9.37
C VAL A 71 7.23 -10.37 -10.58
N LEU A 72 6.31 -9.61 -11.16
CA LEU A 72 5.56 -9.98 -12.36
C LEU A 72 6.12 -9.33 -13.62
N GLU A 73 6.52 -8.06 -13.52
CA GLU A 73 7.02 -7.25 -14.63
C GLU A 73 8.13 -6.32 -14.13
N VAL A 74 9.05 -5.97 -15.03
CA VAL A 74 10.24 -5.16 -14.75
C VAL A 74 10.37 -4.09 -15.83
N GLY A 75 10.54 -2.84 -15.40
CA GLY A 75 10.77 -1.71 -16.30
C GLY A 75 12.10 -1.82 -17.05
N SER A 76 12.17 -1.24 -18.24
CA SER A 76 13.32 -1.40 -19.15
C SER A 76 14.64 -0.82 -18.63
N GLY A 77 14.59 0.06 -17.63
CA GLY A 77 15.74 0.68 -16.98
C GLY A 77 16.17 0.01 -15.67
N VAL A 78 15.52 -1.08 -15.26
CA VAL A 78 15.93 -1.85 -14.08
C VAL A 78 17.00 -2.87 -14.48
N GLU A 79 18.15 -2.82 -13.79
CA GLU A 79 19.29 -3.70 -14.00
C GLU A 79 19.55 -4.56 -12.74
N GLY A 80 19.98 -5.82 -12.92
CA GLY A 80 20.26 -6.74 -11.81
C GLY A 80 20.43 -8.19 -12.25
#